data_AF-A0A1V6QES9-F1
#
_entry.id   AF-A0A1V6QES9-F1
#
_cell.length_a   1.000
_cell.length_b   1.000
_cell.length_c   1.000
_cell.angle_alpha   90.00
_cell.angle_beta   90.00
_cell.angle_gamma   90.00
#
_symmetry.space_group_name_H-M   'P 1'
#
loop_
_entity.id
_entity.type
_entity.pdbx_description
1 polymer ?
#
loop_
_entity_poly.entity_id
_entity_poly.type
_entity_poly.pdbx_seq_one_letter_code
_entity_poly.pdbx_strand_id
1 'polypeptide(L)'
;MGAFSIPRYVILNARSKKGSKQQEPAQQITISLEENELASLSRYIQDKTQQKQESLKGLEKAILESCFMPSLRAMLLFRDIAYALTFVIPASYLYHLPYSGVGLWILVRECGHDAFFSPRKVNNLVVQALHSVLHFPYFSWKINHACHHRSTGHMEKHTVFVPSTKEEYSLKTPKAEGVHELREDAHLMTALRLSGHQLLGFLMYLLINISAGSGSIPPTKAGLGSFASHLYPLGNLFISSQKVKVVVSGLSIATMVHPLALVGQRIGWGNVLLFYFLPYVWVNHWIGKTSR
;
A
#
# COMPACT_ATOMS: atom_id res chain seq x y z
N MET A 1 -70.47 60.65 -6.73
CA MET A 1 -69.17 60.91 -7.40
C MET A 1 -68.06 60.45 -6.47
N GLY A 2 -67.08 59.72 -6.98
CA GLY A 2 -65.88 59.28 -6.23
C GLY A 2 -65.85 57.77 -5.98
N ALA A 3 -65.55 56.98 -7.03
CA ALA A 3 -65.15 55.59 -6.83
C ALA A 3 -63.73 55.57 -6.23
N PHE A 4 -63.58 54.99 -5.04
CA PHE A 4 -62.30 54.78 -4.38
C PHE A 4 -61.48 53.75 -5.18
N SER A 5 -60.34 54.17 -5.74
CA SER A 5 -59.36 53.25 -6.33
C SER A 5 -58.46 52.70 -5.21
N ILE A 6 -58.42 51.37 -5.08
CA ILE A 6 -57.61 50.66 -4.09
C ILE A 6 -56.28 50.29 -4.77
N PRO A 7 -55.12 50.76 -4.29
CA PRO A 7 -53.84 50.40 -4.88
C PRO A 7 -53.59 48.89 -4.70
N ARG A 8 -53.30 48.19 -5.81
CA ARG A 8 -52.88 46.77 -5.79
C ARG A 8 -51.38 46.68 -5.57
N TYR A 9 -50.98 46.08 -4.45
CA TYR A 9 -49.58 45.83 -4.12
C TYR A 9 -49.03 44.61 -4.88
N VAL A 10 -47.83 44.72 -5.44
CA VAL A 10 -47.07 43.58 -5.99
C VAL A 10 -45.84 43.34 -5.12
N ILE A 11 -45.77 42.16 -4.50
CA ILE A 11 -44.62 41.73 -3.71
C ILE A 11 -43.58 41.15 -4.67
N LEU A 12 -42.52 41.91 -4.98
CA LEU A 12 -41.38 41.41 -5.75
C LEU A 12 -40.42 40.67 -4.84
N ASN A 13 -40.44 39.34 -4.89
CA ASN A 13 -39.49 38.51 -4.15
C ASN A 13 -38.20 38.32 -4.98
N ALA A 14 -37.24 39.22 -4.82
CA ALA A 14 -35.93 39.09 -5.45
C ALA A 14 -35.09 38.04 -4.73
N ARG A 15 -35.03 36.80 -5.25
CA ARG A 15 -34.08 35.78 -4.78
C ARG A 15 -32.77 35.88 -5.55
N SER A 16 -31.75 36.49 -4.95
CA SER A 16 -30.36 36.35 -5.39
C SER A 16 -29.86 34.94 -5.05
N LYS A 17 -29.64 34.09 -6.05
CA LYS A 17 -28.86 32.85 -5.88
C LYS A 17 -27.40 33.16 -6.16
N LYS A 18 -26.63 33.48 -5.11
CA LYS A 18 -25.17 33.37 -5.12
C LYS A 18 -24.69 32.88 -3.75
N GLY A 19 -23.64 32.07 -3.79
CA GLY A 19 -23.26 31.12 -2.77
C GLY A 19 -22.96 31.65 -1.36
N SER A 20 -23.16 30.75 -0.40
CA SER A 20 -22.50 30.63 0.90
C SER A 20 -22.22 31.92 1.70
N LYS A 21 -23.11 32.22 2.65
CA LYS A 21 -22.85 32.50 4.08
C LYS A 21 -24.05 33.26 4.66
N GLN A 22 -24.51 32.84 5.84
CA GLN A 22 -25.50 33.45 6.74
C GLN A 22 -26.75 34.11 6.11
N GLN A 23 -27.89 33.47 6.32
CA GLN A 23 -29.19 33.82 5.79
C GLN A 23 -29.84 34.91 6.67
N GLU A 24 -29.72 36.18 6.28
CA GLU A 24 -30.54 37.27 6.85
C GLU A 24 -32.00 37.16 6.36
N PRO A 25 -33.00 37.58 7.17
CA PRO A 25 -34.40 37.56 6.75
C PRO A 25 -34.60 38.52 5.57
N ALA A 26 -35.23 38.03 4.50
CA ALA A 26 -35.52 38.83 3.31
C ALA A 26 -36.37 40.05 3.70
N GLN A 27 -35.77 41.24 3.65
CA GLN A 27 -36.44 42.49 3.97
C GLN A 27 -37.44 42.80 2.85
N GLN A 28 -38.73 42.70 3.17
CA GLN A 28 -39.82 42.90 2.22
C GLN A 28 -40.05 44.41 2.04
N ILE A 29 -39.48 44.99 0.98
CA ILE A 29 -39.66 46.41 0.63
C ILE A 29 -40.96 46.54 -0.19
N THR A 30 -41.99 47.11 0.42
CA THR A 30 -43.27 47.39 -0.25
C THR A 30 -43.25 48.80 -0.83
N ILE A 31 -43.23 48.92 -2.16
CA ILE A 31 -43.24 50.21 -2.87
C ILE A 31 -44.67 50.44 -3.39
N SER A 32 -45.28 51.57 -3.07
CA SER A 32 -46.58 51.97 -3.63
C SER A 32 -46.37 52.59 -5.02
N LEU A 33 -46.79 51.89 -6.07
CA LEU A 33 -46.72 52.37 -7.45
C LEU A 33 -48.13 52.76 -7.91
N GLU A 34 -48.24 53.83 -8.70
CA GLU A 34 -49.50 54.18 -9.37
C GLU A 34 -49.85 53.15 -10.45
N GLU A 35 -51.13 52.98 -10.78
CA GLU A 35 -51.61 51.93 -11.71
C GLU A 35 -50.91 51.98 -13.09
N ASN A 36 -50.56 53.18 -13.55
CA ASN A 36 -49.83 53.37 -14.81
C ASN A 36 -48.38 52.86 -14.75
N GLU A 37 -47.70 53.01 -13.61
CA GLU A 37 -46.34 52.51 -13.40
C GLU A 37 -46.31 50.99 -13.21
N LEU A 38 -47.34 50.43 -12.57
CA LEU A 38 -47.55 48.98 -12.49
C LEU A 38 -47.79 48.36 -13.87
N ALA A 39 -48.60 49.02 -14.70
CA ALA A 39 -48.87 48.57 -16.06
C ALA A 39 -47.65 48.68 -16.98
N SER A 40 -46.76 49.66 -16.75
CA SER A 40 -45.51 49.80 -17.53
C SER A 40 -44.45 48.78 -17.08
N LEU A 41 -44.30 48.56 -15.77
CA LEU A 41 -43.38 47.57 -15.21
C LEU A 41 -43.77 46.13 -15.58
N SER A 42 -45.07 45.81 -15.53
CA SER A 42 -45.59 44.51 -15.95
C SER A 42 -45.29 44.24 -17.42
N ARG A 43 -45.51 45.24 -18.30
CA ARG A 43 -45.15 45.14 -19.72
C ARG A 43 -43.64 44.95 -19.92
N TYR A 44 -42.81 45.69 -19.19
CA TYR A 44 -41.35 45.56 -19.27
C TYR A 44 -40.84 44.17 -18.84
N ILE A 45 -41.38 43.62 -17.74
CA ILE A 45 -41.02 42.28 -17.26
C ILE A 45 -41.46 41.21 -18.28
N GLN A 46 -42.66 41.35 -18.84
CA GLN A 46 -43.19 40.40 -19.81
C GLN A 46 -42.37 40.40 -21.10
N ASP A 47 -42.00 41.58 -21.60
CA ASP A 47 -41.13 41.74 -22.77
C ASP A 47 -39.74 41.14 -22.54
N LYS A 48 -39.11 41.41 -21.38
CA LYS A 48 -37.81 40.82 -21.03
C LYS A 48 -37.86 39.31 -20.86
N THR A 49 -38.98 38.79 -20.33
CA THR A 49 -39.18 37.34 -20.19
C THR A 49 -39.32 36.68 -21.55
N GLN A 50 -40.08 37.30 -22.46
CA GLN A 50 -40.28 36.80 -23.81
C GLN A 50 -39.00 36.86 -24.64
N GLN A 51 -38.25 37.97 -24.57
CA GLN A 51 -36.94 38.12 -25.21
C GLN A 51 -35.94 37.05 -24.75
N LYS A 52 -35.92 36.75 -23.45
CA LYS A 52 -35.06 35.68 -22.90
C LYS A 52 -35.49 34.30 -23.39
N GLN A 53 -36.79 34.05 -23.48
CA GLN A 53 -37.32 32.76 -23.91
C GLN A 53 -37.10 32.52 -25.41
N GLU A 54 -37.19 33.57 -26.23
CA GLU A 54 -36.82 33.52 -27.66
C GLU A 54 -35.32 33.33 -27.85
N SER A 55 -34.48 33.99 -27.06
CA SER A 55 -33.02 33.79 -27.07
C SER A 55 -32.63 32.36 -26.71
N LEU A 56 -33.27 31.78 -25.68
CA LEU A 56 -33.02 30.39 -25.28
C LEU A 56 -33.44 29.40 -26.37
N LYS A 57 -34.61 29.61 -27.00
CA LYS A 57 -35.05 28.82 -28.15
C LYS A 57 -34.12 28.97 -29.34
N GLY A 58 -33.59 30.17 -29.57
CA GLY A 58 -32.58 30.41 -30.61
C GLY A 58 -31.27 29.68 -30.35
N LEU A 59 -30.83 29.64 -29.10
CA LEU A 59 -29.64 28.90 -28.66
C LEU A 59 -29.85 27.38 -28.79
N GLU A 60 -31.03 26.89 -28.39
CA GLU A 60 -31.41 25.48 -28.51
C GLU A 60 -31.44 25.02 -29.97
N LYS A 61 -31.94 25.88 -30.88
CA LYS A 61 -32.00 25.61 -32.32
C LYS A 61 -30.63 25.71 -33.03
N ALA A 62 -29.70 26.47 -32.47
CA ALA A 62 -28.33 26.60 -32.98
C ALA A 62 -27.43 25.42 -32.61
N ILE A 63 -27.80 24.65 -31.59
CA ILE A 63 -27.10 23.41 -31.22
C ILE A 63 -27.67 22.28 -32.07
N LEU A 64 -26.84 21.73 -32.98
CA LEU A 64 -27.20 20.56 -33.79
C LEU A 64 -27.74 19.42 -32.91
N GLU A 65 -28.84 18.78 -33.31
CA GLU A 65 -29.45 17.63 -32.59
C GLU A 65 -28.45 16.51 -32.30
N SER A 66 -27.42 16.35 -33.15
CA SER A 66 -26.32 15.39 -32.96
C SER A 66 -25.54 15.58 -31.65
N CYS A 67 -25.54 16.78 -31.08
CA CYS A 67 -24.87 17.08 -29.81
C CYS A 67 -25.64 16.58 -28.57
N PHE A 68 -26.95 16.33 -28.71
CA PHE A 68 -27.81 15.79 -27.63
C PHE A 68 -28.08 14.29 -27.76
N MET A 69 -27.68 13.67 -28.87
CA MET A 69 -27.80 12.23 -29.05
C MET A 69 -26.66 11.52 -28.30
N PRO A 70 -26.96 10.60 -27.36
CA PRO A 70 -25.92 9.82 -26.69
C PRO A 70 -25.16 9.01 -27.74
N SER A 71 -23.91 9.39 -28.00
CA SER A 71 -23.10 8.66 -28.97
C SER A 71 -22.58 7.37 -28.33
N LEU A 72 -22.95 6.23 -28.92
CA LEU A 72 -22.47 4.91 -28.47
C LEU A 72 -20.94 4.89 -28.39
N ARG A 73 -20.25 5.56 -29.31
CA ARG A 73 -18.78 5.66 -29.33
C ARG A 73 -18.21 6.43 -28.13
N ALA A 74 -18.78 7.59 -27.78
CA ALA A 74 -18.32 8.30 -26.59
C ALA A 74 -18.62 7.50 -25.33
N MET A 75 -19.78 6.85 -25.25
CA MET A 75 -20.15 6.03 -24.10
C MET A 75 -19.22 4.81 -23.93
N LEU A 76 -18.85 4.14 -25.03
CA LEU A 76 -17.86 3.07 -25.02
C LEU A 76 -16.46 3.58 -24.65
N LEU A 77 -16.05 4.75 -25.15
CA LEU A 77 -14.77 5.37 -24.77
C LEU A 77 -14.72 5.73 -23.27
N PHE A 78 -15.77 6.33 -22.73
CA PHE A 78 -15.86 6.62 -21.29
C PHE A 78 -15.86 5.34 -20.45
N ARG A 79 -16.55 4.29 -20.91
CA ARG A 79 -16.51 2.96 -20.28
C ARG A 79 -15.10 2.39 -20.29
N ASP A 80 -14.41 2.44 -21.42
CA ASP A 80 -13.07 1.87 -21.58
C ASP A 80 -12.03 2.66 -20.76
N ILE A 81 -12.15 4.00 -20.71
CA ILE A 81 -11.34 4.85 -19.81
C ILE A 81 -11.65 4.52 -18.35
N ALA A 82 -12.93 4.38 -17.98
CA ALA A 82 -13.31 4.03 -16.62
C ALA A 82 -12.75 2.66 -16.22
N TYR A 83 -12.82 1.65 -17.10
CA TYR A 83 -12.19 0.35 -16.87
C TYR A 83 -10.66 0.47 -16.78
N ALA A 84 -10.02 1.18 -17.71
CA ALA A 84 -8.59 1.40 -17.68
C ALA A 84 -8.15 2.04 -16.36
N LEU A 85 -8.81 3.10 -15.89
CA LEU A 85 -8.52 3.73 -14.60
C LEU A 85 -8.78 2.79 -13.42
N THR A 86 -9.85 1.99 -13.48
CA THR A 86 -10.20 1.00 -12.44
C THR A 86 -9.12 -0.07 -12.27
N PHE A 87 -8.40 -0.44 -13.33
CA PHE A 87 -7.31 -1.41 -13.26
C PHE A 87 -5.93 -0.78 -13.05
N VAL A 88 -5.64 0.33 -13.73
CA VAL A 88 -4.33 0.99 -13.72
C VAL A 88 -4.04 1.60 -12.34
N ILE A 89 -5.02 2.25 -11.69
CA ILE A 89 -4.79 2.90 -10.40
C ILE A 89 -4.44 1.86 -9.32
N PRO A 90 -5.22 0.79 -9.10
CA PRO A 90 -4.84 -0.26 -8.14
C PRO A 90 -3.55 -0.98 -8.53
N ALA A 91 -3.32 -1.27 -9.81
CA ALA A 91 -2.08 -1.90 -10.27
C ALA A 91 -0.86 -1.02 -9.96
N SER A 92 -0.95 0.29 -10.21
CA SER A 92 0.12 1.25 -9.87
C SER A 92 0.38 1.30 -8.36
N TYR A 93 -0.69 1.29 -7.55
CA TYR A 93 -0.56 1.26 -6.10
C TYR A 93 0.13 -0.02 -5.61
N LEU A 94 -0.28 -1.17 -6.13
CA LEU A 94 0.32 -2.46 -5.80
C LEU A 94 1.77 -2.59 -6.29
N TYR A 95 2.12 -1.91 -7.37
CA TYR A 95 3.49 -1.84 -7.86
C TYR A 95 4.37 -0.95 -6.97
N HIS A 96 3.87 0.21 -6.52
CA HIS A 96 4.66 1.17 -5.75
C HIS A 96 4.76 0.83 -4.25
N LEU A 97 3.70 0.26 -3.67
CA LEU A 97 3.62 -0.07 -2.25
C LEU A 97 4.80 -0.93 -1.74
N PRO A 98 5.25 -1.98 -2.46
CA PRO A 98 6.44 -2.74 -2.08
C PRO A 98 7.72 -1.92 -2.02
N TYR A 99 7.97 -0.98 -2.93
CA TYR A 99 9.19 -0.16 -2.90
C TYR A 99 9.24 0.72 -1.65
N SER A 100 8.10 1.32 -1.29
CA SER A 100 7.98 2.04 -0.01
C SER A 100 8.18 1.10 1.18
N GLY A 101 7.70 -0.15 1.08
CA GLY A 101 7.95 -1.18 2.08
C GLY A 101 9.43 -1.57 2.22
N VAL A 102 10.19 -1.63 1.12
CA VAL A 102 11.65 -1.84 1.16
C VAL A 102 12.34 -0.65 1.84
N GLY A 103 11.92 0.59 1.53
CA GLY A 103 12.41 1.79 2.22
C GLY A 103 12.15 1.74 3.73
N LEU A 104 10.94 1.35 4.13
CA LEU A 104 10.59 1.12 5.53
C LEU A 104 11.47 0.02 6.14
N TRP A 105 11.66 -1.11 5.46
CA TRP A 105 12.52 -2.18 5.92
C TRP A 105 13.95 -1.70 6.18
N ILE A 106 14.55 -0.94 5.25
CA ILE A 106 15.89 -0.36 5.40
C ILE A 106 15.96 0.57 6.60
N LEU A 107 14.96 1.45 6.77
CA LEU A 107 14.92 2.38 7.89
C LEU A 107 14.82 1.64 9.22
N VAL A 108 13.91 0.68 9.34
CA VAL A 108 13.70 -0.07 10.58
C VAL A 108 14.89 -0.98 10.89
N ARG A 109 15.54 -1.54 9.86
CA ARG A 109 16.83 -2.23 9.95
C ARG A 109 17.89 -1.33 10.58
N GLU A 110 18.05 -0.11 10.07
CA GLU A 110 19.01 0.87 10.58
C GLU A 110 18.74 1.24 12.04
N CYS A 111 17.47 1.47 12.39
CA CYS A 111 17.05 1.71 13.77
C CYS A 111 17.36 0.51 14.70
N GLY A 112 17.47 -0.69 14.14
CA GLY A 112 17.90 -1.90 14.85
C GLY A 112 19.33 -1.83 15.40
N HIS A 113 20.17 -0.94 14.89
CA HIS A 113 21.52 -0.66 15.39
C HIS A 113 21.55 0.30 16.60
N ASP A 114 20.39 0.55 17.24
CA ASP A 114 20.24 1.48 18.36
C ASP A 114 20.50 2.96 17.97
N ALA A 115 20.23 3.31 16.71
CA ALA A 115 20.52 4.64 16.15
C ALA A 115 19.36 5.66 16.26
N PHE A 116 18.14 5.24 16.58
CA PHE A 116 16.95 6.11 16.44
C PHE A 116 16.58 6.86 17.72
N PHE A 117 16.65 6.21 18.89
CA PHE A 117 16.39 6.83 20.19
C PHE A 117 17.52 6.55 21.19
N SER A 118 17.97 7.59 21.92
CA SER A 118 19.02 7.44 22.96
C SER A 118 18.65 6.41 24.06
N PRO A 119 17.41 6.39 24.59
CA PRO A 119 17.01 5.32 25.50
C PRO A 119 16.81 4.01 24.72
N ARG A 120 17.78 3.09 24.84
CA ARG A 120 17.74 1.76 24.18
C ARG A 120 16.44 0.98 24.39
N LYS A 121 15.79 1.12 25.56
CA LYS A 121 14.51 0.45 25.83
C LYS A 121 13.39 0.97 24.91
N VAL A 122 13.32 2.29 24.74
CA VAL A 122 12.35 2.95 23.84
C VAL A 122 12.66 2.59 22.39
N ASN A 123 13.94 2.63 22.00
CA ASN A 123 14.37 2.20 20.68
C ASN A 123 13.90 0.77 20.37
N ASN A 124 14.23 -0.18 21.24
CA ASN A 124 13.87 -1.58 21.04
C ASN A 124 12.35 -1.77 20.98
N LEU A 125 11.56 -1.05 21.78
CA LEU A 125 10.10 -1.16 21.76
C LEU A 125 9.51 -0.70 20.42
N VAL A 126 9.89 0.49 19.95
CA VAL A 126 9.38 1.06 18.69
C VAL A 126 9.82 0.22 17.50
N VAL A 127 11.11 -0.13 17.45
CA VAL A 127 11.67 -0.90 16.34
C VAL A 127 11.12 -2.33 16.31
N GLN A 128 10.83 -2.94 17.46
CA GLN A 128 10.14 -4.22 17.54
C GLN A 128 8.72 -4.14 16.98
N ALA A 129 7.96 -3.10 17.33
CA ALA A 129 6.60 -2.91 16.80
C ALA A 129 6.63 -2.75 15.27
N LEU A 130 7.55 -1.94 14.74
CA LEU A 130 7.71 -1.74 13.29
C LEU A 130 8.14 -3.02 12.56
N HIS A 131 9.08 -3.79 13.11
CA HIS A 131 9.44 -5.10 12.54
C HIS A 131 8.29 -6.12 12.61
N SER A 132 7.42 -6.05 13.63
CA SER A 132 6.26 -6.93 13.75
C SER A 132 5.25 -6.69 12.62
N VAL A 133 5.07 -5.43 12.20
CA VAL A 133 4.28 -5.08 11.00
C VAL A 133 4.86 -5.70 9.73
N LEU A 134 6.17 -5.94 9.69
CA LEU A 134 6.87 -6.60 8.58
C LEU A 134 7.09 -8.11 8.83
N HIS A 135 6.42 -8.74 9.81
CA HIS A 135 6.63 -10.15 10.21
C HIS A 135 8.11 -10.55 10.41
N PHE A 136 8.94 -9.60 10.82
CA PHE A 136 10.37 -9.80 11.02
C PHE A 136 10.67 -10.01 12.51
N PRO A 137 11.43 -11.05 12.90
CA PRO A 137 11.64 -11.34 14.32
C PRO A 137 12.75 -10.46 14.90
N TYR A 138 12.39 -9.24 15.33
CA TYR A 138 13.30 -8.14 15.64
C TYR A 138 14.58 -8.52 16.39
N PHE A 139 14.49 -9.07 17.61
CA PHE A 139 15.70 -9.31 18.39
C PHE A 139 16.53 -10.47 17.84
N SER A 140 15.87 -11.53 17.38
CA SER A 140 16.57 -12.66 16.76
C SER A 140 17.35 -12.20 15.52
N TRP A 141 16.73 -11.33 14.71
CA TRP A 141 17.35 -10.76 13.53
C TRP A 141 18.46 -9.78 13.92
N LYS A 142 18.23 -8.87 14.88
CA LYS A 142 19.24 -7.92 15.39
C LYS A 142 20.49 -8.64 15.89
N ILE A 143 20.34 -9.76 16.59
CA ILE A 143 21.48 -10.57 17.04
C ILE A 143 22.23 -11.17 15.85
N ASN A 144 21.54 -11.84 14.94
CA ASN A 144 22.19 -12.47 13.79
C ASN A 144 22.78 -11.45 12.79
N HIS A 145 22.17 -10.27 12.73
CA HIS A 145 22.62 -9.15 11.91
C HIS A 145 23.89 -8.51 12.47
N ALA A 146 24.03 -8.39 13.79
CA ALA A 146 25.30 -8.02 14.39
C ALA A 146 26.42 -9.02 14.04
N CYS A 147 26.10 -10.32 13.98
CA CYS A 147 27.03 -11.33 13.48
C CYS A 147 27.33 -11.15 11.99
N HIS A 148 26.32 -10.87 11.15
CA HIS A 148 26.50 -10.56 9.73
C HIS A 148 27.52 -9.45 9.52
N HIS A 149 27.38 -8.31 10.21
CA HIS A 149 28.33 -7.21 10.11
C HIS A 149 29.74 -7.59 10.56
N ARG A 150 29.86 -8.45 11.58
CA ARG A 150 31.17 -8.92 12.06
C ARG A 150 31.85 -9.88 11.09
N SER A 151 31.10 -10.69 10.36
CA SER A 151 31.62 -11.77 9.50
C SER A 151 31.27 -11.60 8.02
N THR A 152 30.99 -10.37 7.57
CA THR A 152 30.66 -10.09 6.16
C THR A 152 31.79 -10.56 5.25
N GLY A 153 31.45 -11.42 4.28
CA GLY A 153 32.44 -11.98 3.34
C GLY A 153 33.25 -13.17 3.87
N HIS A 154 33.05 -13.62 5.11
CA HIS A 154 33.75 -14.79 5.62
C HIS A 154 33.14 -16.09 5.08
N MET A 155 33.96 -16.94 4.46
CA MET A 155 33.57 -18.21 3.82
C MET A 155 33.00 -19.30 4.75
N GLU A 156 32.83 -19.02 6.04
CA GLU A 156 32.37 -20.02 7.03
C GLU A 156 31.43 -19.40 8.06
N LYS A 157 31.73 -18.17 8.48
CA LYS A 157 31.03 -17.49 9.57
C LYS A 157 29.98 -16.50 9.08
N HIS A 158 29.90 -16.24 7.78
CA HIS A 158 28.90 -15.31 7.25
C HIS A 158 27.49 -15.89 7.44
N THR A 159 26.59 -15.08 8.01
CA THR A 159 25.28 -15.55 8.45
C THR A 159 24.20 -15.45 7.39
N VAL A 160 24.45 -14.77 6.26
CA VAL A 160 23.42 -14.50 5.24
C VAL A 160 23.68 -15.26 3.94
N PHE A 161 24.95 -15.41 3.54
CA PHE A 161 25.31 -16.04 2.27
C PHE A 161 26.76 -16.53 2.27
N VAL A 162 26.95 -17.84 2.21
CA VAL A 162 28.27 -18.42 1.94
C VAL A 162 28.21 -19.10 0.57
N PRO A 163 29.05 -18.70 -0.41
CA PRO A 163 29.12 -19.40 -1.68
C PRO A 163 29.72 -20.80 -1.48
N SER A 164 29.24 -21.78 -2.23
CA SER A 164 29.82 -23.13 -2.18
C SER A 164 31.27 -23.13 -2.66
N THR A 165 32.10 -23.93 -2.00
CA THR A 165 33.47 -24.19 -2.46
C THR A 165 33.45 -25.09 -3.71
N LYS A 166 34.58 -25.19 -4.41
CA LYS A 166 34.70 -26.05 -5.60
C LYS A 166 34.41 -27.51 -5.26
N GLU A 167 34.85 -27.95 -4.09
CA GLU A 167 34.67 -29.31 -3.59
C GLU A 167 33.20 -29.60 -3.29
N GLU A 168 32.52 -28.71 -2.56
CA GLU A 168 31.08 -28.82 -2.30
C GLU A 168 30.26 -28.83 -3.59
N TYR A 169 30.61 -27.94 -4.52
CA TYR A 169 29.93 -27.82 -5.79
C TYR A 169 30.08 -29.09 -6.64
N SER A 170 31.28 -29.67 -6.68
CA SER A 170 31.60 -30.91 -7.42
C SER A 170 30.92 -32.15 -6.84
N LEU A 171 30.59 -32.15 -5.54
CA LEU A 171 29.82 -33.22 -4.91
C LEU A 171 28.31 -33.13 -5.20
N LYS A 172 27.80 -31.90 -5.38
CA LYS A 172 26.38 -31.62 -5.64
C LYS A 172 25.98 -31.71 -7.10
N THR A 173 26.96 -31.69 -8.00
CA THR A 173 26.74 -31.73 -9.45
C THR A 173 27.07 -33.11 -10.00
N PRO A 174 26.18 -33.72 -10.81
CA PRO A 174 26.51 -34.98 -11.48
C PRO A 174 27.74 -34.80 -12.37
N LYS A 175 28.74 -35.68 -12.23
CA LYS A 175 29.98 -35.68 -13.03
C LYS A 175 29.80 -36.02 -14.51
N ALA A 176 28.56 -36.15 -15.00
CA ALA A 176 28.31 -36.45 -16.41
C ALA A 176 28.74 -35.24 -17.25
N GLU A 177 29.78 -35.42 -18.06
CA GLU A 177 30.30 -34.40 -18.98
C GLU A 177 29.17 -33.83 -19.84
N GLY A 178 29.12 -32.50 -19.97
CA GLY A 178 28.10 -31.76 -20.75
C GLY A 178 26.77 -31.49 -20.05
N VAL A 179 26.35 -32.30 -19.06
CA VAL A 179 25.08 -32.08 -18.32
C VAL A 179 25.16 -30.85 -17.39
N HIS A 180 26.37 -30.52 -16.95
CA HIS A 180 26.65 -29.34 -16.13
C HIS A 180 26.43 -28.03 -16.90
N GLU A 181 27.09 -27.88 -18.06
CA GLU A 181 26.95 -26.71 -18.95
C GLU A 181 25.49 -26.57 -19.40
N LEU A 182 24.85 -27.67 -19.82
CA LEU A 182 23.43 -27.69 -20.19
C LEU A 182 22.48 -27.28 -19.06
N ARG A 183 22.84 -27.47 -17.78
CA ARG A 183 21.99 -27.10 -16.63
C ARG A 183 22.14 -25.64 -16.24
N GLU A 184 23.35 -25.09 -16.32
CA GLU A 184 23.58 -23.66 -16.10
C GLU A 184 23.03 -22.82 -17.27
N ASP A 185 23.12 -23.35 -18.50
CA ASP A 185 22.54 -22.77 -19.71
C ASP A 185 21.05 -23.05 -19.87
N ALA A 186 20.47 -23.98 -19.09
CA ALA A 186 19.04 -24.20 -19.05
C ALA A 186 18.35 -23.02 -18.36
N HIS A 187 17.92 -22.04 -19.16
CA HIS A 187 17.15 -20.87 -18.71
C HIS A 187 15.99 -21.24 -17.78
N LEU A 188 15.35 -22.39 -18.00
CA LEU A 188 14.28 -22.90 -17.15
C LEU A 188 14.75 -23.26 -15.72
N MET A 189 15.89 -23.95 -15.58
CA MET A 189 16.42 -24.33 -14.26
C MET A 189 16.85 -23.09 -13.47
N THR A 190 17.50 -22.14 -14.15
CA THR A 190 17.87 -20.85 -13.57
C THR A 190 16.62 -20.07 -13.16
N ALA A 191 15.58 -20.02 -14.00
CA ALA A 191 14.32 -19.39 -13.65
C ALA A 191 13.67 -20.04 -12.43
N LEU A 192 13.56 -21.37 -12.37
CA LEU A 192 12.99 -22.09 -11.22
C LEU A 192 13.76 -21.83 -9.92
N ARG A 193 15.09 -21.84 -9.96
CA ARG A 193 15.95 -21.52 -8.82
C ARG A 193 15.74 -20.09 -8.34
N LEU A 194 15.72 -19.13 -9.26
CA LEU A 194 15.47 -17.72 -8.93
C LEU A 194 14.07 -17.52 -8.37
N SER A 195 13.04 -18.13 -8.96
CA SER A 195 11.67 -18.10 -8.42
C SER A 195 11.58 -18.68 -7.02
N GLY A 196 12.23 -19.84 -6.78
CA GLY A 196 12.32 -20.44 -5.45
C GLY A 196 13.00 -19.52 -4.45
N HIS A 197 14.10 -18.88 -4.84
CA HIS A 197 14.79 -17.89 -4.01
C HIS A 197 13.90 -16.68 -3.69
N GLN A 198 13.23 -16.10 -4.69
CA GLN A 198 12.36 -14.93 -4.52
C GLN A 198 11.15 -15.22 -3.62
N LEU A 199 10.60 -16.44 -3.66
CA LEU A 199 9.38 -16.79 -2.94
C LEU A 199 9.64 -17.41 -1.56
N LEU A 200 10.70 -18.23 -1.44
CA LEU A 200 10.95 -19.07 -0.27
C LEU A 200 12.27 -18.78 0.42
N GLY A 201 13.22 -18.09 -0.23
CA GLY A 201 14.56 -17.86 0.31
C GLY A 201 14.54 -17.22 1.70
N PHE A 202 13.79 -16.14 1.85
CA PHE A 202 13.64 -15.46 3.13
C PHE A 202 12.97 -16.32 4.21
N LEU A 203 11.88 -17.01 3.86
CA LEU A 203 11.16 -17.89 4.79
C LEU A 203 12.06 -19.03 5.26
N MET A 204 12.78 -19.67 4.34
CA MET A 204 13.72 -20.75 4.67
C MET A 204 14.92 -20.26 5.48
N TYR A 205 15.39 -19.03 5.23
CA TYR A 205 16.41 -18.41 6.07
C TYR A 205 15.92 -18.22 7.51
N LEU A 206 14.70 -17.71 7.73
CA LEU A 206 14.15 -17.57 9.08
C LEU A 206 13.88 -18.92 9.77
N LEU A 207 13.35 -19.88 9.03
CA LEU A 207 12.90 -21.16 9.58
C LEU A 207 14.05 -22.12 9.85
N ILE A 208 15.04 -22.19 8.98
CA ILE A 208 16.10 -23.21 9.04
C ILE A 208 17.51 -22.66 8.76
N ASN A 209 17.68 -21.33 8.68
CA ASN A 209 18.98 -20.68 8.49
C ASN A 209 19.77 -21.21 7.27
N ILE A 210 19.05 -21.54 6.18
CA ILE A 210 19.55 -22.32 5.04
C ILE A 210 20.81 -21.76 4.35
N SER A 211 20.96 -20.43 4.33
CA SER A 211 22.00 -19.72 3.59
C SER A 211 23.24 -19.35 4.40
N ALA A 212 23.21 -19.61 5.72
CA ALA A 212 24.32 -19.31 6.61
C ALA A 212 25.45 -20.34 6.48
N GLY A 213 26.68 -19.92 6.76
CA GLY A 213 27.81 -20.83 6.89
C GLY A 213 27.71 -21.69 8.15
N SER A 214 28.23 -22.93 8.10
CA SER A 214 28.24 -23.86 9.25
C SER A 214 28.96 -23.27 10.47
N GLY A 215 30.01 -22.47 10.25
CA GLY A 215 30.77 -21.78 11.29
C GLY A 215 30.05 -20.55 11.88
N SER A 216 28.87 -20.17 11.39
CA SER A 216 28.11 -19.04 11.92
C SER A 216 27.29 -19.40 13.16
N ILE A 217 27.09 -20.70 13.43
CA ILE A 217 26.29 -21.19 14.55
C ILE A 217 27.19 -21.24 15.79
N PRO A 218 26.80 -20.60 16.91
CA PRO A 218 27.61 -20.63 18.12
C PRO A 218 27.73 -22.06 18.69
N PRO A 219 28.87 -22.44 19.29
CA PRO A 219 29.08 -23.74 19.89
C PRO A 219 28.26 -23.88 21.17
N THR A 220 26.99 -24.24 21.01
CA THR A 220 26.03 -24.42 22.10
C THR A 220 25.66 -25.91 22.18
N LYS A 221 25.32 -26.38 23.39
CA LYS A 221 24.79 -27.75 23.54
C LYS A 221 23.45 -27.84 22.81
N ALA A 222 23.47 -28.39 21.60
CA ALA A 222 22.27 -28.70 20.85
C ALA A 222 21.52 -29.82 21.59
N GLY A 223 20.33 -29.52 22.09
CA GLY A 223 19.43 -30.56 22.59
C GLY A 223 18.94 -31.46 21.45
N LEU A 224 18.39 -32.62 21.78
CA LEU A 224 17.76 -33.50 20.80
C LEU A 224 16.66 -32.72 20.04
N GLY A 225 16.73 -32.69 18.71
CA GLY A 225 15.80 -31.94 17.85
C GLY A 225 16.12 -30.44 17.68
N SER A 226 17.29 -29.97 18.13
CA SER A 226 17.70 -28.57 17.95
C SER A 226 18.12 -28.31 16.49
N PHE A 227 17.52 -27.29 15.88
CA PHE A 227 17.92 -26.76 14.57
C PHE A 227 18.07 -25.25 14.61
N ALA A 228 18.76 -24.69 13.60
CA ALA A 228 19.04 -23.26 13.53
C ALA A 228 17.83 -22.52 12.96
N SER A 229 17.13 -21.76 13.80
CA SER A 229 15.96 -20.96 13.39
C SER A 229 15.92 -19.65 14.16
N HIS A 230 15.55 -18.57 13.47
CA HIS A 230 15.31 -17.26 14.07
C HIS A 230 14.06 -17.24 14.96
N LEU A 231 13.16 -18.20 14.78
CA LEU A 231 11.90 -18.28 15.51
C LEU A 231 11.93 -19.32 16.66
N TYR A 232 12.97 -20.16 16.73
CA TYR A 232 13.04 -21.25 17.70
C TYR A 232 14.02 -20.94 18.85
N PRO A 233 13.54 -20.56 20.05
CA PRO A 233 14.41 -20.17 21.17
C PRO A 233 15.22 -21.33 21.76
N LEU A 234 14.79 -22.58 21.54
CA LEU A 234 15.51 -23.77 21.99
C LEU A 234 16.53 -24.28 20.96
N GLY A 235 16.62 -23.60 19.80
CA GLY A 235 17.58 -23.88 18.74
C GLY A 235 19.02 -23.60 19.15
N ASN A 236 19.94 -23.99 18.27
CA ASN A 236 21.38 -23.79 18.43
C ASN A 236 21.88 -22.46 17.84
N LEU A 237 21.00 -21.69 17.19
CA LEU A 237 21.34 -20.40 16.57
C LEU A 237 21.73 -19.32 17.61
N PHE A 238 21.24 -19.43 18.85
CA PHE A 238 21.42 -18.43 19.89
C PHE A 238 21.98 -19.03 21.18
N ILE A 239 22.86 -18.28 21.84
CA ILE A 239 23.36 -18.64 23.18
C ILE A 239 22.26 -18.46 24.25
N SER A 240 22.40 -19.12 25.40
CA SER A 240 21.36 -19.14 26.45
C SER A 240 20.89 -17.76 26.91
N SER A 241 21.80 -16.77 26.99
CA SER A 241 21.46 -15.40 27.40
C SER A 241 20.60 -14.64 26.39
N GLN A 242 20.50 -15.13 25.15
CA GLN A 242 19.75 -14.49 24.06
C GLN A 242 18.35 -15.10 23.87
N LYS A 243 18.08 -16.31 24.40
CA LYS A 243 16.86 -17.07 24.13
C LYS A 243 15.58 -16.34 24.51
N VAL A 244 15.58 -15.60 25.62
CA VAL A 244 14.42 -14.78 26.03
C VAL A 244 14.07 -13.74 24.96
N LYS A 245 15.07 -13.12 24.32
CA LYS A 245 14.84 -12.14 23.26
C LYS A 245 14.24 -12.77 22.00
N VAL A 246 14.58 -14.04 21.73
CA VAL A 246 13.96 -14.81 20.64
C VAL A 246 12.48 -15.06 20.93
N VAL A 247 12.13 -15.44 22.16
CA VAL A 247 10.73 -15.58 22.60
C VAL A 247 9.97 -14.27 22.40
N VAL A 248 10.53 -13.14 22.85
CA VAL A 248 9.90 -11.83 22.67
C VAL A 248 9.68 -11.50 21.19
N SER A 249 10.63 -11.87 20.32
CA SER A 249 10.47 -11.70 18.87
C SER A 249 9.32 -12.53 18.31
N GLY A 250 9.22 -13.81 18.70
CA GLY A 250 8.13 -14.68 18.28
C GLY A 250 6.75 -14.17 18.73
N LEU A 251 6.64 -13.73 19.98
CA LEU A 251 5.43 -13.11 20.51
C LEU A 251 5.06 -11.83 19.75
N SER A 252 6.05 -11.00 19.41
CA SER A 252 5.82 -9.75 18.67
C SER A 252 5.22 -9.99 17.29
N ILE A 253 5.71 -11.00 16.56
CA ILE A 253 5.12 -11.40 15.29
C ILE A 253 3.70 -11.94 15.51
N ALA A 254 3.51 -12.79 16.50
CA ALA A 254 2.19 -13.35 16.81
C ALA A 254 1.15 -12.25 17.13
N THR A 255 1.58 -11.15 17.76
CA THR A 255 0.67 -10.02 18.04
C THR A 255 0.13 -9.35 16.77
N MET A 256 0.87 -9.39 15.65
CA MET A 256 0.43 -8.83 14.37
C MET A 256 -0.69 -9.66 13.70
N VAL A 257 -0.86 -10.92 14.10
CA VAL A 257 -1.92 -11.79 13.56
C VAL A 257 -3.31 -11.28 13.94
N HIS A 258 -3.48 -10.76 15.16
CA HIS A 258 -4.77 -10.26 15.64
C HIS A 258 -5.32 -9.07 14.83
N PRO A 259 -4.58 -7.95 14.62
CA PRO A 259 -5.08 -6.85 13.80
C PRO A 259 -5.33 -7.27 12.35
N LEU A 260 -4.51 -8.17 11.78
CA LEU A 260 -4.77 -8.70 10.43
C LEU A 260 -6.07 -9.50 10.36
N ALA A 261 -6.38 -10.27 11.41
CA ALA A 261 -7.66 -10.99 11.48
C ALA A 261 -8.86 -10.03 11.59
N LEU A 262 -8.74 -8.96 12.39
CA LEU A 262 -9.79 -7.94 12.48
C LEU A 262 -10.00 -7.22 11.14
N VAL A 263 -8.93 -6.87 10.44
CA VAL A 263 -9.01 -6.26 9.10
C VAL A 263 -9.62 -7.25 8.11
N GLY A 264 -9.17 -8.52 8.11
CA GLY A 264 -9.71 -9.57 7.25
C GLY A 264 -11.19 -9.82 7.43
N GLN A 265 -11.69 -9.75 8.67
CA GLN A 265 -13.13 -9.86 8.97
C GLN A 265 -13.94 -8.65 8.50
N ARG A 266 -13.34 -7.45 8.43
CA ARG A 266 -14.05 -6.21 8.06
C ARG A 266 -14.07 -5.94 6.56
N ILE A 267 -12.93 -6.10 5.89
CA ILE A 267 -12.79 -5.76 4.46
C ILE A 267 -12.58 -7.00 3.58
N GLY A 268 -12.56 -8.20 4.17
CA GLY A 268 -12.37 -9.46 3.46
C GLY A 268 -10.90 -9.89 3.35
N TRP A 269 -10.67 -11.20 3.44
CA TRP A 269 -9.34 -11.80 3.37
C TRP A 269 -8.65 -11.61 2.03
N GLY A 270 -9.40 -11.45 0.92
CA GLY A 270 -8.84 -11.11 -0.38
C GLY A 270 -8.12 -9.76 -0.37
N ASN A 271 -8.66 -8.77 0.37
CA ASN A 271 -8.03 -7.47 0.52
C ASN A 271 -6.78 -7.54 1.42
N VAL A 272 -6.80 -8.37 2.48
CA VAL A 272 -5.59 -8.60 3.29
C VAL A 272 -4.50 -9.27 2.46
N LEU A 273 -4.85 -10.27 1.64
CA LEU A 273 -3.92 -10.90 0.72
C LEU A 273 -3.30 -9.87 -0.23
N LEU A 274 -4.14 -9.03 -0.83
CA LEU A 274 -3.73 -8.05 -1.84
C LEU A 274 -2.91 -6.89 -1.28
N PHE A 275 -3.32 -6.30 -0.16
CA PHE A 275 -2.72 -5.08 0.38
C PHE A 275 -1.65 -5.32 1.44
N TYR A 276 -1.58 -6.52 2.01
CA TYR A 276 -0.60 -6.84 3.05
C TYR A 276 0.35 -7.97 2.62
N PHE A 277 -0.18 -9.17 2.32
CA PHE A 277 0.68 -10.33 2.05
C PHE A 277 1.45 -10.23 0.74
N LEU A 278 0.82 -9.77 -0.35
CA LEU A 278 1.49 -9.63 -1.63
C LEU A 278 2.63 -8.58 -1.56
N PRO A 279 2.41 -7.37 -1.00
CA PRO A 279 3.50 -6.43 -0.72
C PRO A 279 4.54 -7.00 0.24
N TYR A 280 4.15 -7.75 1.27
CA TYR A 280 5.09 -8.40 2.19
C TYR A 280 6.02 -9.37 1.47
N VAL A 281 5.50 -10.26 0.62
CA VAL A 281 6.33 -11.18 -0.19
C VAL A 281 7.30 -10.36 -1.03
N TRP A 282 6.83 -9.28 -1.65
CA TRP A 282 7.67 -8.43 -2.48
C TRP A 282 8.77 -7.72 -1.66
N VAL A 283 8.46 -7.17 -0.50
CA VAL A 283 9.46 -6.50 0.37
C VAL A 283 10.57 -7.46 0.78
N ASN A 284 10.27 -8.76 0.92
CA ASN A 284 11.20 -9.75 1.44
C ASN A 284 11.84 -10.65 0.36
N HIS A 285 11.40 -10.57 -0.89
CA HIS A 285 11.78 -11.52 -1.96
C HIS A 285 13.30 -11.59 -2.19
N TRP A 286 14.00 -10.49 -1.97
CA TRP A 286 15.43 -10.35 -2.24
C TRP A 286 16.32 -10.78 -1.06
N ILE A 287 15.74 -11.12 0.10
CA ILE A 287 16.48 -11.47 1.32
C ILE A 287 16.72 -12.98 1.39
N GLY A 288 17.97 -13.38 1.66
CA GLY A 288 18.34 -14.78 1.88
C GLY A 288 18.68 -15.52 0.60
N LYS A 289 19.91 -15.34 0.10
CA LYS A 289 20.42 -16.03 -1.11
C LYS A 289 20.48 -17.53 -0.87
N THR A 290 19.74 -18.32 -1.65
CA THR A 290 19.87 -19.79 -1.64
C THR A 290 21.13 -20.17 -2.40
N SER A 291 22.24 -20.33 -1.67
CA SER A 291 23.52 -20.78 -2.25
C SER A 291 23.68 -22.30 -2.25
N ARG A 292 22.68 -23.06 -1.79
CA ARG A 292 22.84 -24.50 -1.51
C ARG A 292 22.05 -25.40 -2.43
#